data_AF-A0A7S3H1D1-F1
#
_entry.id   AF-A0A7S3H1D1-F1
#
_cell.length_a   1.000
_cell.length_b   1.000
_cell.length_c   1.000
_cell.angle_alpha   90.00
_cell.angle_beta   90.00
_cell.angle_gamma   90.00
#
_symmetry.space_group_name_H-M   'P 1'
#
loop_
_entity.id
_entity.type
_entity.pdbx_description
1 polymer ?
#
loop_
_entity_poly.entity_id
_entity_poly.type
_entity_poly.pdbx_seq_one_letter_code
_entity_poly.pdbx_strand_id
1 'polypeptide(L)'
;DPASAMQLILQLSTNGSFNSDKNTGLKSVLGPLIDSKSFEESQNRLFVTMTKVWPNPKGVATIVSQFASKQHLLDVVAASCFIPLYSAPKLAVTVGNEKDLYVDGGVLAFMPPVGDITISPFPRRFIYDLVPVIKPNPQTYRPACIYLNQKEYPLHRLLSWVLIPPS
;
A
#
# COMPACT_ATOMS: atom_id res chain seq x y z
N ASP A 1 -0.60 -19.50 -8.85
CA ASP A 1 -1.95 -19.22 -9.43
C ASP A 1 -2.81 -18.54 -8.34
N PRO A 2 -3.99 -17.98 -8.67
CA PRO A 2 -4.83 -17.28 -7.70
C PRO A 2 -5.30 -18.13 -6.50
N ALA A 3 -5.51 -19.44 -6.67
CA ALA A 3 -5.96 -20.31 -5.58
C ALA A 3 -4.84 -20.54 -4.56
N SER A 4 -3.60 -20.76 -5.03
CA SER A 4 -2.44 -20.85 -4.14
C SER A 4 -2.20 -19.54 -3.37
N ALA A 5 -2.38 -18.39 -4.02
CA ALA A 5 -2.27 -17.09 -3.36
C ALA A 5 -3.35 -16.91 -2.27
N MET A 6 -4.60 -17.33 -2.56
CA MET A 6 -5.70 -17.28 -1.58
C MET A 6 -5.45 -18.22 -0.39
N GLN A 7 -4.95 -19.44 -0.63
CA GLN A 7 -4.59 -20.36 0.45
C GLN A 7 -3.50 -19.79 1.34
N LEU A 8 -2.48 -19.16 0.76
CA LEU A 8 -1.43 -18.49 1.52
C LEU A 8 -1.99 -17.35 2.37
N ILE A 9 -2.88 -16.52 1.81
CA ILE A 9 -3.54 -15.44 2.56
C ILE A 9 -4.34 -16.00 3.74
N LEU A 10 -5.12 -17.07 3.53
CA LEU A 10 -5.88 -17.72 4.59
C LEU A 10 -4.96 -18.27 5.69
N GLN A 11 -3.87 -18.95 5.32
CA GLN A 11 -2.88 -19.44 6.29
C GLN A 11 -2.29 -18.29 7.11
N LEU A 12 -1.87 -17.21 6.45
CA LEU A 12 -1.31 -16.03 7.13
C LEU A 12 -2.32 -15.36 8.07
N SER A 13 -3.60 -15.29 7.66
CA SER A 13 -4.66 -14.72 8.48
C SER A 13 -4.91 -15.48 9.79
N THR A 14 -4.53 -16.76 9.85
CA THR A 14 -4.64 -17.60 11.05
C THR A 14 -3.34 -17.66 11.87
N ASN A 15 -2.24 -17.12 11.36
CA ASN A 15 -0.94 -17.17 12.03
C ASN A 15 -0.86 -16.09 13.13
N GLY A 16 -0.78 -16.51 14.39
CA GLY A 16 -0.70 -15.61 15.55
C GLY A 16 0.49 -14.66 15.53
N SER A 17 1.65 -15.10 15.02
CA SER A 17 2.84 -14.25 14.89
C SER A 17 2.73 -13.25 13.74
N PHE A 18 2.02 -13.61 12.66
CA PHE A 18 1.73 -12.67 11.58
C PHE A 18 0.73 -11.61 12.07
N ASN A 19 -0.30 -12.01 12.81
CA ASN A 19 -1.33 -11.09 13.27
C ASN A 19 -0.87 -10.11 14.36
N SER A 20 0.09 -10.51 15.20
CA SER A 20 0.65 -9.65 16.26
C SER A 20 1.51 -8.51 15.70
N ASP A 21 2.22 -8.74 14.60
CA ASP A 21 2.93 -7.73 13.83
C ASP A 21 2.88 -8.06 12.33
N LYS A 22 1.81 -7.58 11.67
CA LYS A 22 1.55 -7.80 10.24
C LYS A 22 2.62 -7.16 9.36
N ASN A 23 3.29 -6.11 9.83
CA ASN A 23 4.38 -5.48 9.11
C ASN A 23 5.59 -6.43 9.02
N THR A 24 5.99 -7.02 10.15
CA THR A 24 7.04 -8.03 10.19
C THR A 24 6.63 -9.31 9.44
N GLY A 25 5.38 -9.74 9.61
CA GLY A 25 4.82 -10.88 8.91
C GLY A 25 4.78 -10.71 7.38
N LEU A 26 4.43 -9.53 6.89
CA LEU A 26 4.44 -9.25 5.45
C LEU A 26 5.84 -9.34 4.87
N LYS A 27 6.85 -8.80 5.58
CA LYS A 27 8.26 -8.87 5.16
C LYS A 27 8.76 -10.32 5.11
N SER A 28 8.39 -11.16 6.07
CA SER A 28 8.84 -12.57 6.10
C SER A 28 8.22 -13.40 4.97
N VAL A 29 6.99 -13.08 4.54
CA VAL A 29 6.32 -13.75 3.42
C VAL A 29 6.86 -13.27 2.07
N LEU A 30 7.02 -11.96 1.90
CA LEU A 30 7.48 -11.40 0.63
C LEU A 30 8.97 -11.64 0.38
N GLY A 31 9.80 -11.66 1.43
CA GLY A 31 11.25 -11.79 1.29
C GLY A 31 11.71 -12.97 0.42
N PRO A 32 11.22 -14.20 0.66
CA PRO A 32 11.54 -15.36 -0.17
C PRO A 32 10.98 -15.29 -1.60
N LEU A 33 9.92 -14.52 -1.84
CA LEU A 33 9.28 -14.40 -3.15
C LEU A 33 9.99 -13.40 -4.08
N ILE A 34 10.79 -12.48 -3.52
CA ILE A 34 11.52 -11.47 -4.29
C ILE A 34 12.91 -12.00 -4.65
N ASP A 35 13.00 -12.67 -5.80
CA ASP A 35 14.28 -13.05 -6.39
C ASP A 35 15.07 -11.84 -6.95
N SER A 36 16.31 -12.05 -7.38
CA SER A 36 17.17 -10.95 -7.83
C SER A 36 16.65 -10.31 -9.11
N LYS A 37 16.08 -11.11 -10.00
CA LYS A 37 15.46 -10.63 -11.24
C LYS A 37 14.26 -9.72 -10.95
N SER A 38 13.35 -10.14 -10.08
CA SER A 38 12.17 -9.35 -9.69
C SER A 38 12.56 -8.05 -9.01
N PHE A 39 13.63 -8.07 -8.19
CA PHE A 39 14.18 -6.86 -7.59
C PHE A 39 14.75 -5.90 -8.64
N GLU A 40 15.57 -6.37 -9.58
CA GLU A 40 16.11 -5.54 -10.66
C GLU A 40 15.00 -4.97 -11.54
N GLU A 41 14.01 -5.79 -11.89
CA GLU A 41 12.85 -5.38 -12.67
C GLU A 41 11.94 -4.40 -11.95
N SER A 42 11.99 -4.31 -10.61
CA SER A 42 11.18 -3.35 -9.84
C SER A 42 11.68 -1.91 -9.99
N GLN A 43 12.97 -1.73 -10.31
CA GLN A 43 13.59 -0.42 -10.41
C GLN A 43 12.95 0.40 -11.53
N ASN A 44 12.49 1.61 -11.20
CA ASN A 44 11.74 2.51 -12.09
C ASN A 44 10.43 1.96 -12.67
N ARG A 45 9.98 0.77 -12.27
CA ARG A 45 8.73 0.16 -12.77
C ARG A 45 7.68 0.04 -11.67
N LEU A 46 8.12 -0.24 -10.45
CA LEU A 46 7.26 -0.26 -9.27
C LEU A 46 7.33 1.09 -8.55
N PHE A 47 6.18 1.73 -8.37
CA PHE A 47 6.07 2.99 -7.62
C PHE A 47 5.25 2.75 -6.36
N VAL A 48 5.90 2.94 -5.21
CA VAL A 48 5.30 2.71 -3.91
C VAL A 48 5.09 4.02 -3.18
N THR A 49 3.94 4.16 -2.53
CA THR A 49 3.54 5.41 -1.90
C THR A 49 3.51 5.25 -0.39
N MET A 50 4.03 6.22 0.33
CA MET A 50 4.05 6.23 1.79
C MET A 50 3.70 7.62 2.29
N THR A 51 3.18 7.68 3.51
CA THR A 51 2.92 8.95 4.20
C THR A 51 4.00 9.17 5.24
N LYS A 52 4.88 10.17 5.02
CA LYS A 52 5.88 10.56 6.03
C LYS A 52 5.19 11.31 7.16
N VAL A 53 5.28 10.78 8.38
CA VAL A 53 4.68 11.37 9.59
C VAL A 53 5.71 12.02 10.50
N TRP A 54 6.99 11.65 10.40
CA TRP A 54 8.07 12.23 11.21
C TRP A 54 9.46 12.02 10.57
N PRO A 55 10.48 12.82 10.93
CA PRO A 55 10.38 14.19 11.42
C PRO A 55 9.94 15.12 10.29
N ASN A 56 9.16 16.15 10.60
CA ASN A 56 8.63 17.13 9.64
C ASN A 56 7.70 16.51 8.58
N PRO A 57 6.43 16.22 8.93
CA PRO A 57 5.45 15.71 7.97
C PRO A 57 5.27 16.73 6.84
N LYS A 58 5.23 16.24 5.59
CA LYS A 58 5.20 17.11 4.40
C LYS A 58 3.80 17.41 3.87
N GLY A 59 2.76 16.77 4.41
CA GLY A 59 1.38 16.91 3.91
C GLY A 59 1.17 16.40 2.47
N VAL A 60 2.18 15.78 1.87
CA VAL A 60 2.16 15.16 0.55
C VAL A 60 2.75 13.75 0.64
N ALA A 61 2.36 12.89 -0.30
CA ALA A 61 2.86 11.53 -0.37
C ALA A 61 4.35 11.46 -0.73
N THR A 62 5.07 10.55 -0.09
CA THR A 62 6.42 10.14 -0.50
C THR A 62 6.29 9.00 -1.50
N ILE A 63 6.87 9.15 -2.69
CA ILE A 63 6.87 8.11 -3.74
C ILE A 63 8.30 7.57 -3.88
N VAL A 64 8.43 6.24 -3.84
CA VAL A 64 9.70 5.54 -4.03
C VAL A 64 9.58 4.60 -5.22
N SER A 65 10.51 4.73 -6.17
CA SER A 65 10.62 3.85 -7.36
C SER A 65 12.03 3.29 -7.56
N GLN A 66 12.96 3.68 -6.69
CA GLN A 66 14.35 3.25 -6.69
C GLN A 66 14.64 2.64 -5.32
N PHE A 67 15.06 1.38 -5.32
CA PHE A 67 15.26 0.61 -4.10
C PHE A 67 16.73 0.26 -3.93
N ALA A 68 17.36 0.71 -2.85
CA ALA A 68 18.78 0.48 -2.59
C ALA A 68 19.16 -1.00 -2.36
N SER A 69 18.22 -1.81 -1.89
CA SER A 69 18.40 -3.25 -1.66
C SER A 69 17.05 -3.97 -1.64
N LYS A 70 17.06 -5.32 -1.70
CA LYS A 70 15.84 -6.12 -1.50
C LYS A 70 15.18 -5.82 -0.15
N GLN A 71 15.98 -5.63 0.90
CA GLN A 71 15.46 -5.26 2.22
C GLN A 71 14.80 -3.89 2.20
N HIS A 72 15.40 -2.92 1.50
CA HIS A 72 14.80 -1.59 1.34
C HIS A 72 13.47 -1.66 0.58
N LEU A 73 13.37 -2.49 -0.48
CA LEU A 73 12.11 -2.75 -1.17
C LEU A 73 11.04 -3.34 -0.23
N LEU A 74 11.40 -4.34 0.57
CA LEU A 74 10.50 -4.95 1.56
C LEU A 74 10.02 -3.93 2.61
N ASP A 75 10.93 -3.09 3.09
CA ASP A 75 10.60 -2.05 4.07
C ASP A 75 9.62 -1.02 3.49
N VAL A 76 9.86 -0.56 2.26
CA VAL A 76 9.00 0.39 1.55
C VAL A 76 7.62 -0.20 1.29
N VAL A 77 7.53 -1.43 0.77
CA VAL A 77 6.24 -2.10 0.51
C VAL A 77 5.47 -2.33 1.81
N ALA A 78 6.14 -2.77 2.87
CA ALA A 78 5.49 -3.00 4.15
C ALA A 78 4.99 -1.69 4.80
N ALA A 79 5.78 -0.62 4.73
CA ALA A 79 5.40 0.70 5.21
C ALA A 79 4.19 1.27 4.43
N SER A 80 4.12 1.03 3.12
CA SER A 80 2.99 1.44 2.27
C SER A 80 1.65 0.81 2.68
N CYS A 81 1.68 -0.32 3.39
CA CYS A 81 0.51 -1.03 3.92
C CYS A 81 0.39 -0.90 5.45
N PHE A 82 1.19 -0.04 6.08
CA PHE A 82 1.26 0.07 7.53
C PHE A 82 0.15 0.97 8.06
N ILE A 83 -0.97 0.38 8.47
CA ILE A 83 -2.05 1.08 9.16
C ILE A 83 -1.73 1.10 10.66
N PRO A 84 -1.57 2.28 11.28
CA PRO A 84 -1.27 2.41 12.70
C PRO A 84 -2.25 1.65 13.59
N LEU A 85 -1.74 0.96 14.62
CA LEU A 85 -2.50 0.14 15.58
C LEU A 85 -3.23 -1.09 14.99
N TYR A 86 -3.48 -1.14 13.68
CA TYR A 86 -4.04 -2.31 12.99
C TYR A 86 -2.95 -3.31 12.57
N SER A 87 -1.88 -2.80 11.96
CA SER A 87 -0.79 -3.62 11.45
C SER A 87 0.15 -4.11 12.55
N ALA A 88 0.38 -3.29 13.57
CA ALA A 88 1.18 -3.62 14.77
C ALA A 88 0.82 -2.64 15.90
N PRO A 89 1.17 -2.90 17.18
CA PRO A 89 1.02 -1.95 18.28
C PRO A 89 2.06 -0.80 18.19
N LYS A 90 2.14 -0.16 17.02
CA LYS A 90 3.06 0.94 16.67
C LYS A 90 2.28 2.00 15.89
N LEU A 91 2.70 3.25 16.01
CA LEU A 91 2.07 4.38 15.32
C LEU A 91 2.66 4.64 13.93
N ALA A 92 3.89 4.19 13.67
CA ALA A 92 4.58 4.30 12.38
C ALA A 92 5.76 3.33 12.31
N VAL A 93 6.37 3.20 11.14
CA VAL A 93 7.54 2.34 10.90
C VAL A 93 8.66 3.11 10.21
N THR A 94 9.90 2.70 10.46
CA THR A 94 11.07 3.18 9.72
C THR A 94 11.23 2.40 8.42
N VAL A 95 11.80 3.06 7.42
CA VAL A 95 12.23 2.43 6.17
C VAL A 95 13.75 2.48 6.10
N GLY A 96 14.40 1.32 5.95
CA GLY A 96 15.86 1.22 6.01
C GLY A 96 16.45 1.69 7.35
N ASN A 97 17.63 2.31 7.28
CA ASN A 97 18.34 2.84 8.46
C ASN A 97 18.03 4.33 8.73
N GLU A 98 16.98 4.86 8.12
CA GLU A 98 16.63 6.28 8.24
C GLU A 98 15.83 6.57 9.52
N LYS A 99 15.89 7.83 9.98
CA LYS A 99 15.10 8.34 11.12
C LYS A 99 13.65 8.68 10.74
N ASP A 100 13.34 8.62 9.45
CA ASP A 100 12.02 8.97 8.93
C ASP A 100 11.00 7.87 9.28
N LEU A 101 9.84 8.29 9.78
CA LEU A 101 8.73 7.42 10.11
C LEU A 101 7.61 7.56 9.09
N TYR A 102 7.10 6.41 8.67
CA TYR A 102 6.13 6.27 7.61
C TYR A 102 4.92 5.46 8.08
N VAL A 103 3.78 5.76 7.46
CA VAL A 103 2.54 4.97 7.52
C VAL A 103 2.03 4.74 6.10
N ASP A 104 0.93 3.99 6.02
CA ASP A 104 0.21 3.67 4.80
C ASP A 104 0.09 4.85 3.82
N GLY A 105 0.36 4.57 2.54
CA GLY A 105 0.32 5.57 1.47
C GLY A 105 -1.08 6.11 1.20
N GLY A 106 -2.11 5.31 1.47
CA GLY A 106 -3.53 5.63 1.32
C GLY A 106 -4.02 6.73 2.26
N VAL A 107 -3.27 7.07 3.32
CA VAL A 107 -3.60 8.21 4.20
C VAL A 107 -3.54 9.53 3.44
N LEU A 108 -2.63 9.71 2.47
CA LEU A 108 -2.53 10.94 1.67
C LEU A 108 -2.73 10.73 0.17
N ALA A 109 -2.61 9.49 -0.32
CA ALA A 109 -2.77 9.14 -1.73
C ALA A 109 -3.28 7.71 -1.88
N PHE A 110 -4.57 7.56 -2.18
CA PHE A 110 -5.21 6.26 -2.38
C PHE A 110 -4.60 5.45 -3.55
N MET A 111 -4.01 6.14 -4.53
CA MET A 111 -3.15 5.58 -5.60
C MET A 111 -2.13 6.64 -6.06
N PRO A 112 -0.83 6.31 -6.22
CA PRO A 112 0.13 7.21 -6.86
C PRO A 112 -0.20 7.42 -8.35
N PRO A 113 -0.02 8.63 -8.90
CA PRO A 113 -0.33 8.97 -10.29
C PRO A 113 0.71 8.49 -11.32
N VAL A 114 1.71 7.71 -10.90
CA VAL A 114 2.92 7.41 -11.68
C VAL A 114 3.26 5.92 -11.64
N GLY A 115 3.70 5.38 -12.79
CA GLY A 115 4.22 4.01 -12.92
C GLY A 115 3.35 3.03 -13.69
N ASP A 116 3.95 1.91 -14.10
CA ASP A 116 3.26 0.79 -14.75
C ASP A 116 2.58 -0.15 -13.74
N ILE A 117 3.09 -0.19 -12.50
CA ILE A 117 2.57 -0.99 -11.39
C ILE A 117 2.36 -0.08 -10.18
N THR A 118 1.10 0.08 -9.77
CA THR A 118 0.66 0.84 -8.60
C THR A 118 0.11 -0.09 -7.53
N ILE A 119 0.59 -0.01 -6.29
CA ILE A 119 0.03 -0.75 -5.15
C ILE A 119 -0.95 0.17 -4.40
N SER A 120 -2.21 -0.25 -4.27
CA SER A 120 -3.22 0.40 -3.43
C SER A 120 -3.70 -0.57 -2.35
N PRO A 121 -3.85 -0.14 -1.09
CA PRO A 121 -4.37 -0.97 -0.02
C PRO A 121 -5.90 -1.12 -0.05
N PHE A 122 -6.61 -0.38 -0.93
CA PHE A 122 -8.06 -0.43 -1.00
C PHE A 122 -8.57 -1.48 -1.98
N PRO A 123 -9.62 -2.25 -1.63
CA PRO A 123 -10.23 -3.21 -2.53
C PRO A 123 -10.73 -2.55 -3.81
N ARG A 124 -10.57 -3.23 -4.94
CA ARG A 124 -11.09 -2.81 -6.26
C ARG A 124 -12.55 -2.34 -6.23
N ARG A 125 -13.39 -2.93 -5.35
CA ARG A 125 -14.80 -2.57 -5.19
C ARG A 125 -15.01 -1.18 -4.60
N PHE A 126 -14.21 -0.82 -3.58
CA PHE A 126 -14.22 0.50 -2.95
C PHE A 126 -13.93 1.61 -3.97
N ILE A 127 -13.00 1.37 -4.90
CA ILE A 127 -12.63 2.32 -5.96
C ILE A 127 -13.76 2.55 -6.99
N TYR A 128 -14.54 1.52 -7.33
CA TYR A 128 -15.65 1.65 -8.30
C TYR A 128 -16.92 2.23 -7.70
N ASP A 129 -17.22 1.90 -6.44
CA ASP A 129 -18.41 2.42 -5.75
C ASP A 129 -18.26 3.93 -5.47
N LEU A 130 -17.01 4.43 -5.37
CA LEU A 130 -16.69 5.85 -5.27
C LEU A 130 -16.91 6.66 -6.56
N VAL A 131 -16.88 6.00 -7.74
CA VAL A 131 -17.01 6.68 -9.04
C VAL A 131 -18.05 5.98 -9.91
N PRO A 132 -19.34 6.32 -9.76
CA PRO A 132 -20.44 5.64 -10.45
C PRO A 132 -20.40 5.74 -11.99
N VAL A 133 -19.53 6.58 -12.55
CA VAL A 133 -19.42 6.84 -13.99
C VAL A 133 -18.52 5.84 -14.73
N ILE A 134 -17.67 5.08 -14.03
CA ILE A 134 -16.67 4.21 -14.68
C ILE A 134 -17.07 2.75 -14.50
N LYS A 135 -17.81 2.19 -15.47
CA LYS A 135 -17.97 0.73 -15.64
C LYS A 135 -16.94 0.25 -16.67
N PRO A 136 -15.83 -0.39 -16.26
CA PRO A 136 -14.80 -0.76 -17.23
C PRO A 136 -15.17 -2.02 -18.00
N ASN A 137 -14.89 -2.02 -19.30
CA ASN A 137 -14.92 -3.20 -20.14
C ASN A 137 -13.81 -4.18 -19.69
N PRO A 138 -14.13 -5.44 -19.32
CA PRO A 138 -13.16 -6.43 -18.83
C PRO A 138 -12.03 -6.74 -19.81
N GLN A 139 -12.25 -6.54 -21.12
CA GLN A 139 -11.31 -6.88 -22.19
C GLN A 139 -10.27 -5.77 -22.45
N THR A 140 -10.54 -4.54 -21.99
CA THR A 140 -9.67 -3.38 -22.23
C THR A 140 -9.17 -2.72 -20.94
N TYR A 141 -9.50 -3.30 -19.78
CA TYR A 141 -9.17 -2.72 -18.49
C TYR A 141 -7.65 -2.77 -18.24
N ARG A 142 -7.00 -1.63 -18.42
CA ARG A 142 -5.71 -1.32 -17.78
C ARG A 142 -6.03 -0.61 -16.46
N PRO A 143 -5.34 -0.90 -15.33
CA PRO A 143 -5.63 -0.27 -14.05
C PRO A 143 -5.50 1.25 -14.22
N ALA A 144 -6.65 1.93 -14.29
CA ALA A 144 -6.74 3.35 -14.48
C ALA A 144 -6.82 4.02 -13.12
N CYS A 145 -5.85 4.89 -12.85
CA CYS A 145 -5.85 5.83 -11.75
C CYS A 145 -7.18 6.60 -11.69
N ILE A 146 -7.79 6.71 -10.51
CA ILE A 146 -8.88 7.64 -10.26
C ILE A 146 -8.32 8.82 -9.48
N TYR A 147 -8.24 9.99 -10.12
CA TYR A 147 -7.91 11.24 -9.44
C TYR A 147 -9.14 11.76 -8.72
N LEU A 148 -9.13 11.74 -7.39
CA LEU A 148 -10.18 12.32 -6.57
C LEU A 148 -9.93 13.82 -6.37
N ASN A 149 -10.91 14.64 -6.71
CA ASN A 149 -10.85 16.09 -6.50
C ASN A 149 -10.84 16.39 -4.98
N GLN A 150 -9.78 17.03 -4.48
CA GLN A 150 -9.64 17.37 -3.05
C GLN A 150 -10.77 18.26 -2.51
N LYS A 151 -11.43 19.06 -3.35
CA LYS A 151 -12.58 19.88 -2.94
C LYS A 151 -13.85 19.05 -2.73
N GLU A 152 -14.01 17.96 -3.47
CA GLU A 152 -15.18 17.08 -3.41
C GLU A 152 -14.98 15.93 -2.40
N TYR A 153 -13.73 15.50 -2.23
CA TYR A 153 -13.32 14.39 -1.37
C TYR A 153 -12.19 14.83 -0.42
N PRO A 154 -12.50 15.68 0.58
CA PRO A 154 -11.52 16.10 1.56
C PRO A 154 -11.07 14.92 2.44
N LEU A 155 -9.83 14.98 2.95
CA LEU A 155 -9.19 13.89 3.71
C LEU A 155 -10.06 13.35 4.85
N HIS A 156 -10.74 14.21 5.62
CA HIS A 156 -11.60 13.78 6.72
C HIS A 156 -12.78 12.91 6.24
N ARG A 157 -13.31 13.17 5.04
CA ARG A 157 -14.41 12.40 4.44
C ARG A 157 -13.92 11.04 3.98
N LEU A 158 -12.73 11.00 3.37
CA LEU A 158 -12.06 9.75 2.99
C LEU A 158 -11.75 8.88 4.23
N LEU A 159 -11.20 9.48 5.29
CA LEU A 159 -10.97 8.80 6.57
C LEU A 159 -12.28 8.33 7.23
N SER A 160 -13.37 9.11 7.16
CA SER A 160 -14.66 8.69 7.71
C SER A 160 -15.21 7.43 7.06
N TRP A 161 -14.96 7.21 5.76
CA TRP A 161 -15.40 6.00 5.05
C TRP A 161 -14.54 4.77 5.33
N VAL A 162 -13.27 4.97 5.70
CA VAL A 162 -12.41 3.88 6.18
C VAL A 162 -12.85 3.43 7.58
N LEU A 163 -13.21 4.38 8.44
CA LEU A 163 -13.60 4.12 9.82
C LEU A 163 -15.06 3.66 9.95
N ILE A 164 -15.93 4.15 9.06
CA ILE A 164 -17.36 3.84 9.01
C ILE A 164 -17.70 3.59 7.54
N PRO A 165 -17.60 2.33 7.07
CA PRO A 165 -17.92 1.99 5.69
C PRO A 165 -19.36 2.41 5.38
N PRO A 166 -19.61 3.13 4.27
CA PRO A 166 -20.97 3.39 3.83
C PRO A 166 -21.69 2.07 3.54
N SER A 167 -22.99 2.03 3.84
CA SER A 167 -23.87 0.87 3.68
C SER A 167 -24.02 0.44 2.23
#